data_AF-A0A087TES2-F1
#
_entry.id   AF-A0A087TES2-F1
#
_cell.length_a   1.000
_cell.length_b   1.000
_cell.length_c   1.000
_cell.angle_alpha   90.00
_cell.angle_beta   90.00
_cell.angle_gamma   90.00
#
_symmetry.space_group_name_H-M   'P 1'
#
loop_
_entity.id
_entity.type
_entity.pdbx_description
1 polymer ?
#
loop_
_entity_poly.entity_id
_entity_poly.type
_entity_poly.pdbx_seq_one_letter_code
_entity_poly.pdbx_strand_id
1 'polypeptide(L)' 'QLRPSGHLCRPALTECDIPEFCDGKSGQCPTDLYRKNASPCNNGEGFCYHGDCPTPDSQCEYLWGYG' A
#
# COMPACT_ATOMS: atom_id res chain seq x y z
N GLN A 1 -15.63 22.17 5.77
CA GLN A 1 -16.55 21.02 5.93
C GLN A 1 -15.76 19.74 5.75
N LEU A 2 -16.06 18.68 6.51
CA LEU A 2 -15.39 17.38 6.38
C LEU A 2 -15.86 16.64 5.12
N ARG A 3 -14.98 15.81 4.56
CA ARG A 3 -15.36 14.86 3.49
C ARG A 3 -16.30 13.79 4.08
N PRO A 4 -17.27 13.27 3.30
CA PRO A 4 -18.17 12.22 3.79
C PRO A 4 -17.41 10.92 4.06
N SER A 5 -18.00 10.06 4.89
CA SER A 5 -17.49 8.71 5.10
C SER A 5 -17.43 7.94 3.78
N GLY A 6 -16.36 7.20 3.54
CA GLY A 6 -16.14 6.46 2.30
C GLY A 6 -15.52 7.27 1.17
N HIS A 7 -15.16 8.54 1.38
CA HIS A 7 -14.35 9.29 0.41
C HIS A 7 -12.91 8.78 0.43
N LEU A 8 -12.38 8.37 -0.72
CA LEU A 8 -10.98 7.93 -0.85
C LEU A 8 -10.04 9.09 -0.50
N CYS A 9 -9.24 8.94 0.55
CA CYS A 9 -8.26 9.95 0.96
C CYS A 9 -6.82 9.55 0.68
N ARG A 10 -6.50 8.25 0.65
CA ARG A 10 -5.21 7.75 0.19
C ARG A 10 -5.42 6.53 -0.72
N PRO A 11 -4.91 6.56 -1.97
CA PRO A 11 -4.92 5.39 -2.84
C PRO A 11 -3.86 4.39 -2.38
N ALA A 12 -4.08 3.10 -2.70
CA ALA A 12 -3.03 2.10 -2.56
C ALA A 12 -1.90 2.35 -3.57
N LEU A 13 -0.65 2.33 -3.10
CA LEU A 13 0.54 2.52 -3.92
C LEU A 13 1.05 1.21 -4.53
N THR A 14 0.81 0.08 -3.86
CA THR A 14 1.21 -1.25 -4.32
C THR A 14 0.05 -2.23 -4.12
N GLU A 15 0.19 -3.46 -4.63
CA GLU A 15 -0.78 -4.53 -4.35
C GLU A 15 -0.82 -4.94 -2.86
N CYS A 16 0.25 -4.65 -2.10
CA CYS A 16 0.36 -4.93 -0.67
C CYS A 16 -0.18 -3.79 0.20
N ASP A 17 -0.58 -2.68 -0.41
CA ASP A 17 -1.05 -1.48 0.26
C ASP A 17 -2.59 -1.42 0.26
N ILE A 18 -3.22 -0.91 1.34
CA ILE A 18 -4.68 -0.87 1.48
C ILE A 18 -5.15 0.58 1.34
N PRO A 19 -6.11 0.91 0.46
CA PRO A 19 -6.59 2.28 0.36
C PRO A 19 -7.40 2.69 1.59
N GLU A 20 -7.20 3.92 2.07
CA GLU A 20 -7.95 4.49 3.19
C GLU A 20 -9.01 5.48 2.72
N PHE A 21 -10.09 5.48 3.48
CA PHE A 21 -11.25 6.29 3.23
C PHE A 21 -11.54 7.15 4.46
N CYS A 22 -11.97 8.38 4.22
CA CYS A 22 -12.43 9.27 5.28
C CYS A 22 -13.52 8.58 6.10
N ASP A 23 -13.53 8.85 7.41
CA ASP A 23 -14.57 8.37 8.33
C ASP A 23 -15.76 9.34 8.46
N GLY A 24 -15.61 10.55 7.90
CA GLY A 24 -16.57 11.64 8.00
C GLY A 24 -16.61 12.34 9.37
N LYS A 25 -15.67 12.02 10.26
CA LYS A 25 -15.60 12.54 11.64
C LYS A 25 -14.31 13.32 11.89
N SER A 26 -13.24 13.03 11.14
CA SER A 26 -11.95 13.73 11.20
C SER A 26 -11.61 14.44 9.89
N GLY A 27 -10.81 15.51 9.98
CA GLY A 27 -10.18 16.16 8.83
C GLY A 27 -8.91 15.46 8.33
N GLN A 28 -8.41 14.49 9.10
CA GLN A 28 -7.27 13.66 8.74
C GLN A 28 -7.75 12.34 8.13
N CYS A 29 -7.00 11.81 7.17
CA CYS A 29 -7.17 10.45 6.69
C CYS A 29 -6.82 9.47 7.84
N PRO A 30 -7.45 8.29 7.93
CA PRO A 30 -7.02 7.25 8.85
C PRO A 30 -5.54 6.89 8.69
N THR A 31 -4.98 6.21 9.69
CA THR A 31 -3.61 5.68 9.63
C THR A 31 -3.43 4.80 8.40
N ASP A 32 -2.26 4.90 7.77
CA ASP A 32 -1.85 4.06 6.65
C ASP A 32 -1.76 2.59 7.07
N LEU A 33 -2.54 1.74 6.39
CA LEU A 33 -2.64 0.31 6.61
C LEU A 33 -2.19 -0.43 5.35
N TYR A 34 -1.58 -1.59 5.57
CA TYR A 34 -1.15 -2.48 4.51
C TYR A 34 -1.59 -3.91 4.79
N ARG A 35 -1.58 -4.73 3.73
CA ARG A 35 -1.83 -6.17 3.83
C ARG A 35 -0.85 -6.78 4.80
N LYS A 36 -1.33 -7.79 5.54
CA LYS A 36 -0.51 -8.49 6.53
C LYS A 36 0.81 -8.96 5.91
N ASN A 37 1.91 -8.78 6.64
CA ASN A 37 3.19 -9.36 6.25
C ASN A 37 3.04 -10.86 5.95
N ALA A 38 3.74 -11.35 4.94
CA ALA A 38 3.62 -12.69 4.39
C ALA A 38 2.33 -13.02 3.63
N SER A 39 1.46 -12.04 3.34
CA SER A 39 0.42 -12.22 2.32
C SER A 39 1.05 -12.39 0.92
N PRO A 40 0.53 -13.30 0.07
CA PRO A 40 1.08 -13.50 -1.28
C PRO A 40 0.87 -12.25 -2.15
N CYS A 41 1.88 -11.94 -2.95
CA CYS A 41 1.93 -10.83 -3.90
C CYS A 41 2.73 -11.25 -5.15
N ASN A 42 2.80 -10.41 -6.17
CA ASN A 42 3.44 -10.67 -7.46
C ASN A 42 2.97 -12.01 -8.07
N ASN A 43 1.65 -12.17 -8.24
CA ASN A 43 1.01 -13.42 -8.69
C ASN A 43 1.34 -14.67 -7.84
N GLY A 44 1.75 -14.49 -6.59
CA GLY A 44 2.11 -15.57 -5.67
C GLY A 44 3.61 -15.91 -5.66
N GLU A 45 4.43 -15.16 -6.39
CA GLU A 45 5.89 -15.33 -6.42
C GLU A 45 6.61 -14.50 -5.32
N GLY A 46 5.88 -13.62 -4.64
CA GLY A 46 6.40 -12.78 -3.57
C GLY A 46 5.52 -12.77 -2.33
N PHE A 47 6.01 -12.10 -1.28
CA PHE A 47 5.30 -11.92 -0.03
C PHE A 47 5.34 -10.47 0.42
N CYS A 48 4.18 -9.94 0.81
CA CYS A 48 4.06 -8.57 1.30
C CYS A 48 4.93 -8.36 2.54
N TYR A 49 5.62 -7.22 2.58
CA TYR A 49 6.38 -6.77 3.73
C TYR A 49 6.31 -5.24 3.82
N HIS A 50 5.75 -4.72 4.92
CA HIS A 50 5.61 -3.28 5.17
C HIS A 50 4.91 -2.49 4.05
N GLY A 51 3.91 -3.09 3.40
CA GLY A 51 3.15 -2.44 2.33
C GLY A 51 3.79 -2.56 0.95
N ASP A 52 4.94 -3.18 0.81
CA ASP A 52 5.59 -3.47 -0.47
C ASP A 52 5.56 -4.96 -0.80
N CYS A 53 5.71 -5.30 -2.08
CA CYS A 53 6.01 -6.65 -2.54
C CYS A 53 7.49 -6.73 -2.95
N PRO A 54 8.42 -6.97 -2.01
CA PRO A 54 9.83 -7.08 -2.35
C PRO A 54 10.08 -8.31 -3.23
N THR A 55 10.75 -8.09 -4.36
CA THR A 55 11.23 -9.15 -5.28
C THR A 55 12.73 -8.97 -5.50
N PRO A 56 13.46 -10.02 -5.89
CA PRO A 56 14.87 -9.88 -6.27
C PRO A 56 15.08 -8.83 -7.37
N ASP A 57 14.16 -8.76 -8.33
CA ASP A 57 14.21 -7.79 -9.42
C ASP A 57 14.04 -6.35 -8.92
N SER A 58 13.03 -6.08 -8.07
CA SER A 58 12.84 -4.74 -7.52
C SER A 58 13.98 -4.31 -6.60
N GLN A 59 14.64 -5.26 -5.93
CA GLN A 59 15.85 -4.99 -5.17
C GLN A 59 17.04 -4.65 -6.07
N CYS A 60 17.22 -5.37 -7.18
CA CYS A 60 18.24 -5.06 -8.18
C CYS A 60 18.02 -3.68 -8.79
N GLU A 61 16.79 -3.36 -9.20
CA GLU A 61 16.43 -2.04 -9.74
C GLU A 61 16.67 -0.91 -8.73
N TYR A 62 16.33 -1.12 -7.45
CA TYR A 62 16.57 -0.13 -6.40
C TYR A 62 18.07 0.14 -6.17
N LEU A 63 18.91 -0.91 -6.22
CA LEU A 63 20.34 -0.79 -5.95
C LEU A 63 21.14 -0.30 -7.15
N TRP A 64 20.78 -0.74 -8.37
CA TRP A 64 21.58 -0.55 -9.57
C TRP A 64 20.93 0.36 -10.62
N GLY A 65 19.65 0.71 -10.43
CA GLY A 65 18.84 1.44 -11.40
C GLY A 65 18.10 0.50 -12.35
N TYR A 66 17.13 1.08 -13.07
CA TYR A 66 16.42 0.38 -14.14
C TYR A 66 17.37 0.02 -15.28
N GLY A 67 17.25 -1.21 -15.78
CA GLY A 67 17.98 -1.73 -16.94
C GLY A 67 17.15 -1.66 -18.21
#